data_AF-M5GAH0-F1
#
_entry.id   AF-M5GAH0-F1
#
_cell.length_a   1.000
_cell.length_b   1.000
_cell.length_c   1.000
_cell.angle_alpha   90.00
_cell.angle_beta   90.00
_cell.angle_gamma   90.00
#
_symmetry.space_group_name_H-M   'P 1'
#
loop_
_entity.id
_entity.type
_entity.pdbx_description
1 polymer ?
#
loop_
_entity_poly.entity_id
_entity_poly.type
_entity_poly.pdbx_seq_one_letter_code
_entity_poly.pdbx_strand_id
1 'polypeptide(L)'
;MICSHCGVLCDPTQIIIDNESSSHGFGQHYGLEFAGRALMRADGASRQGFQTEEVRRDMIKATRHKLIRDLLFALNRRSDSLSYRAEHLFDTVHKRAHFAWGSTRAEDVAACCVSIVLREATLPESLRELAILTSRPLPRLARVYRKVKHLLGLQLSLTDPHLHFPTLISHIRTTLDVRLLPSLPATTTDLILSAPQECILEWARRLLNIATDNGLVHGRHVGAVACAVVLLAFEAEAEIRLQGLEVLAGLLGSRLGKRASTVLKRYSEIVKLLSFIKTQLQHRHPEAFLSLSNGIASTSRMRWLKDVLILIGEASGSELDAGRWPILPYLGHKRNNISDSVSLAYDEPHIGEDDVECDYWCQDCEDDGDTSLDSPRSNNMVPVQHITEGSNHMSSARPAYIRTSRLRQTKPKLEALVIRAATTFLAPMRGIPDPEGACATRRLLLQSDAPLADVGNVLLSGTRLSRLAAERGGQHLVQDDELFCEGELESYLQKPSVAE
;
A
#
# COMPACT_ATOMS: atom_id res chain seq x y z
N MET A 1 -12.15 -26.83 37.74
CA MET A 1 -10.86 -26.87 38.47
C MET A 1 -9.85 -27.56 37.56
N ILE A 2 -8.70 -26.95 37.29
CA ILE A 2 -7.64 -27.54 36.45
C ILE A 2 -6.76 -28.42 37.36
N CYS A 3 -6.57 -29.69 37.03
CA CYS A 3 -5.69 -30.57 37.80
C CYS A 3 -4.24 -30.07 37.68
N SER A 4 -3.61 -29.72 38.80
CA SER A 4 -2.24 -29.21 38.85
C SER A 4 -1.17 -30.26 38.50
N HIS A 5 -1.53 -31.54 38.40
CA HIS A 5 -0.59 -32.63 38.13
C HIS A 5 -0.58 -33.10 36.67
N CYS A 6 -1.71 -33.01 35.96
CA CYS A 6 -1.82 -33.48 34.56
C CYS A 6 -2.42 -32.45 33.59
N GLY A 7 -2.82 -31.26 34.06
CA GLY A 7 -3.39 -30.20 33.22
C GLY A 7 -4.82 -30.45 32.73
N VAL A 8 -5.41 -31.61 33.04
CA VAL A 8 -6.78 -31.95 32.61
C VAL A 8 -7.81 -31.19 33.46
N LEU A 9 -8.79 -30.60 32.80
CA LEU A 9 -9.93 -29.93 33.42
C LEU A 9 -10.93 -30.97 33.95
N CYS A 10 -11.19 -30.96 35.26
CA CYS A 10 -12.10 -31.93 35.89
C CYS A 10 -13.59 -31.63 35.66
N ASP A 11 -13.93 -30.59 34.90
CA ASP A 11 -15.32 -30.22 34.63
C ASP A 11 -15.64 -30.44 33.15
N PRO A 12 -16.41 -31.50 32.80
CA PRO A 12 -16.76 -31.81 31.41
C PRO A 12 -17.70 -30.77 30.78
N THR A 13 -18.20 -29.81 31.56
CA THR A 13 -19.01 -28.70 31.03
C THR A 13 -18.18 -27.49 30.59
N GLN A 14 -16.87 -27.48 30.86
CA GLN A 14 -15.98 -26.41 30.42
C GLN A 14 -15.45 -26.68 29.02
N ILE A 15 -15.97 -25.93 28.05
CA ILE A 15 -15.47 -25.91 26.68
C ILE A 15 -14.11 -25.20 26.69
N ILE A 16 -13.03 -25.96 26.54
CA ILE A 16 -11.69 -25.43 26.31
C ILE A 16 -11.70 -24.82 24.92
N ILE A 17 -11.59 -23.49 24.86
CA ILE A 17 -11.33 -22.80 23.60
C ILE A 17 -9.83 -22.92 23.36
N ASP A 18 -9.41 -23.97 22.68
CA ASP A 18 -8.05 -24.05 22.17
C ASP A 18 -7.84 -22.91 21.18
N ASN A 19 -7.03 -21.96 21.61
CA ASN A 19 -6.73 -20.72 20.92
C ASN A 19 -5.27 -20.75 20.45
N GLU A 20 -4.79 -21.91 20.01
CA GLU A 20 -3.47 -22.05 19.38
C GLU A 20 -3.52 -21.47 17.97
N SER A 21 -3.53 -20.13 17.92
CA SER A 21 -3.40 -19.35 16.70
C SER A 21 -1.98 -19.50 16.16
N SER A 22 -1.79 -20.42 15.22
CA SER A 22 -0.59 -20.48 14.39
C SER A 22 -0.51 -19.24 13.50
N SER A 23 0.69 -18.67 13.39
CA SER A 23 1.01 -17.34 12.88
C SER A 23 0.96 -17.19 11.34
N HIS A 24 -0.06 -17.74 10.68
CA HIS A 24 -0.21 -17.63 9.23
C HIS A 24 -1.16 -16.48 8.87
N GLY A 25 -0.82 -15.72 7.82
CA GLY A 25 -1.28 -14.34 7.59
C GLY A 25 -2.80 -14.09 7.61
N PHE A 26 -3.17 -12.83 7.88
CA PHE A 26 -4.51 -12.26 8.10
C PHE A 26 -5.64 -12.63 7.11
N GLY A 27 -5.41 -13.42 6.05
CA GLY A 27 -6.42 -13.76 5.05
C GLY A 27 -6.97 -15.19 5.12
N GLN A 28 -6.18 -16.18 5.54
CA GLN A 28 -6.52 -17.58 5.24
C GLN A 28 -7.32 -18.30 6.34
N HIS A 29 -7.30 -17.81 7.58
CA HIS A 29 -7.95 -18.50 8.71
C HIS A 29 -9.46 -18.27 8.83
N TYR A 30 -9.97 -17.17 8.29
CA TYR A 30 -11.37 -16.78 8.51
C TYR A 30 -12.40 -17.69 7.83
N GLY A 31 -12.01 -18.49 6.83
CA GLY A 31 -12.93 -19.39 6.12
C GLY A 31 -13.08 -20.77 6.76
N LEU A 32 -12.01 -21.33 7.32
CA LEU A 32 -11.97 -22.72 7.79
C LEU A 32 -12.31 -22.87 9.28
N GLU A 33 -11.96 -21.91 10.12
CA GLU A 33 -12.20 -22.02 11.57
C GLU A 33 -13.69 -21.93 11.95
N PHE A 34 -14.52 -21.28 11.14
CA PHE A 34 -15.95 -21.13 11.40
C PHE A 34 -16.80 -22.28 10.83
N ALA A 35 -16.27 -23.06 9.89
CA ALA A 35 -16.95 -24.25 9.41
C ALA A 35 -16.92 -25.41 10.44
N GLY A 36 -16.01 -25.36 11.42
CA GLY A 36 -15.75 -26.47 12.35
C GLY A 36 -16.32 -26.32 13.77
N ARG A 37 -16.76 -25.13 14.23
CA ARG A 37 -17.36 -24.99 15.57
C ARG A 37 -18.82 -25.43 15.57
N ALA A 38 -19.03 -26.72 15.35
CA ALA A 38 -20.27 -27.37 15.77
C ALA A 38 -20.33 -27.28 17.30
N LEU A 39 -21.31 -26.54 17.82
CA LEU A 39 -21.65 -26.56 19.24
C LEU A 39 -22.06 -27.99 19.61
N MET A 40 -21.10 -28.77 20.10
CA MET A 40 -21.36 -30.04 20.77
C MET A 40 -22.23 -29.74 21.99
N ARG A 41 -23.43 -30.34 22.04
CA ARG A 41 -24.22 -30.34 23.27
C ARG A 41 -23.53 -31.23 24.31
N ALA A 42 -23.86 -31.02 25.58
CA ALA A 42 -23.36 -31.81 26.71
C ALA A 42 -23.70 -33.32 26.63
N ASP A 43 -24.63 -33.71 25.75
CA ASP A 43 -25.04 -35.09 25.46
C ASP A 43 -24.19 -35.75 24.36
N GLY A 44 -23.19 -35.07 23.79
CA GLY A 44 -22.33 -35.60 22.73
C GLY A 44 -23.01 -35.75 21.37
N ALA A 45 -24.29 -35.39 21.25
CA ALA A 45 -25.02 -35.45 20.00
C ALA A 45 -24.70 -34.20 19.15
N SER A 46 -23.98 -34.40 18.05
CA SER A 46 -23.71 -33.35 17.07
C SER A 46 -25.04 -32.90 16.44
N ARG A 47 -25.53 -31.71 16.83
CA ARG A 47 -26.69 -31.07 16.18
C ARG A 47 -26.24 -30.50 14.82
N GLN A 48 -26.02 -31.37 13.84
CA GLN A 48 -25.80 -30.97 12.45
C GLN A 48 -27.06 -30.35 11.79
N GLY A 49 -28.23 -30.39 12.43
CA GLY A 49 -29.51 -30.17 11.75
C GLY A 49 -30.14 -28.77 11.77
N PHE A 50 -29.58 -27.73 12.42
CA PHE A 50 -30.31 -26.45 12.59
C PHE A 50 -29.48 -25.16 12.46
N GLN A 51 -28.36 -25.17 11.74
CA GLN A 51 -27.90 -23.91 11.18
C GLN A 51 -28.70 -23.66 9.91
N THR A 52 -29.73 -22.83 10.01
CA THR A 52 -30.44 -22.35 8.82
C THR A 52 -29.44 -21.66 7.90
N GLU A 53 -29.66 -21.71 6.59
CA GLU A 53 -28.78 -21.05 5.63
C GLU A 53 -28.60 -19.55 5.93
N GLU A 54 -29.62 -18.94 6.55
CA GLU A 54 -29.63 -17.57 7.05
C GLU A 54 -28.56 -17.35 8.13
N VAL A 55 -28.51 -18.22 9.16
CA VAL A 55 -27.49 -18.13 10.22
C VAL A 55 -26.08 -18.26 9.65
N ARG A 56 -25.88 -19.17 8.67
CA ARG A 56 -24.59 -19.31 7.98
C ARG A 56 -24.23 -18.04 7.21
N ARG A 57 -25.19 -17.44 6.49
CA ARG A 57 -25.00 -16.19 5.74
C ARG A 57 -24.65 -15.04 6.69
N ASP A 58 -25.36 -14.90 7.79
CA ASP A 58 -25.14 -13.86 8.80
C ASP A 58 -23.77 -14.00 9.48
N MET A 59 -23.34 -15.24 9.76
CA MET A 59 -22.00 -15.48 10.31
C MET A 59 -20.91 -15.08 9.32
N ILE A 60 -20.99 -15.48 8.04
CA ILE A 60 -19.98 -15.09 7.04
C ILE A 60 -19.98 -13.57 6.84
N LYS A 61 -21.16 -12.94 6.83
CA LYS A 61 -21.29 -11.48 6.78
C LYS A 61 -20.59 -10.82 7.96
N ALA A 62 -20.87 -11.27 9.19
CA ALA A 62 -20.23 -10.76 10.40
C ALA A 62 -18.71 -10.92 10.35
N THR A 63 -18.20 -12.00 9.78
CA THR A 63 -16.76 -12.22 9.57
C THR A 63 -16.15 -11.21 8.59
N ARG A 64 -16.85 -10.86 7.51
CA ARG A 64 -16.37 -9.82 6.57
C ARG A 64 -16.43 -8.42 7.16
N HIS A 65 -17.45 -8.11 7.95
CA HIS A 65 -17.51 -6.87 8.73
C HIS A 65 -16.39 -6.78 9.78
N LYS A 66 -16.08 -7.90 10.44
CA LYS A 66 -14.92 -7.99 11.33
C LYS A 66 -13.61 -7.71 10.58
N LEU A 67 -13.40 -8.30 9.40
CA LEU A 67 -12.22 -8.03 8.57
C LEU A 67 -12.08 -6.53 8.24
N ILE A 68 -13.17 -5.84 7.88
CA ILE A 68 -13.17 -4.39 7.62
C ILE A 68 -12.68 -3.62 8.85
N ARG A 69 -13.19 -3.95 10.04
CA ARG A 69 -12.76 -3.36 11.31
C ARG A 69 -11.31 -3.67 11.63
N ASP A 70 -10.87 -4.91 11.43
CA ASP A 70 -9.48 -5.34 11.64
C ASP A 70 -8.52 -4.58 10.71
N LEU A 71 -8.90 -4.35 9.44
CA LEU A 71 -8.11 -3.56 8.49
C LEU A 71 -8.01 -2.07 8.91
N LEU A 72 -9.11 -1.46 9.33
CA LEU A 72 -9.11 -0.09 9.86
C LEU A 72 -8.28 0.03 11.14
N PHE A 73 -8.36 -0.97 12.01
CA PHE A 73 -7.56 -1.05 13.22
C PHE A 73 -6.06 -1.17 12.89
N ALA A 74 -5.68 -2.02 11.93
CA ALA A 74 -4.31 -2.20 11.48
C ALA A 74 -3.71 -0.92 10.87
N LEU A 75 -4.53 -0.08 10.24
CA LEU A 75 -4.14 1.25 9.75
C LEU A 75 -4.12 2.34 10.84
N ASN A 76 -4.39 1.97 12.09
CA ASN A 76 -4.54 2.88 13.22
C ASN A 76 -5.63 3.95 12.98
N ARG A 77 -6.79 3.52 12.47
CA ARG A 77 -7.98 4.34 12.17
C ARG A 77 -9.21 3.80 12.89
N ARG A 78 -9.26 3.96 14.22
CA ARG A 78 -10.28 3.36 15.12
C ARG A 78 -11.62 4.11 15.17
N SER A 79 -12.04 4.72 14.07
CA SER A 79 -13.29 5.47 14.06
C SER A 79 -14.45 4.53 13.73
N ASP A 80 -15.45 4.46 14.62
CA ASP A 80 -16.64 3.64 14.41
C ASP A 80 -17.46 4.11 13.21
N SER A 81 -17.47 5.42 12.92
CA SER A 81 -18.16 5.96 11.74
C SER A 81 -17.52 5.50 10.43
N LEU A 82 -16.19 5.41 10.37
CA LEU A 82 -15.48 4.86 9.21
C LEU A 82 -15.79 3.37 9.03
N SER A 83 -15.85 2.62 10.14
CA SER A 83 -16.18 1.19 10.12
C SER A 83 -17.58 0.95 9.60
N TYR A 84 -18.58 1.64 10.16
CA TYR A 84 -19.98 1.54 9.73
C TYR A 84 -20.16 1.93 8.27
N ARG A 85 -19.51 3.04 7.83
CA ARG A 85 -19.55 3.48 6.44
C ARG A 85 -18.94 2.43 5.50
N ALA A 86 -17.83 1.82 5.88
CA ALA A 86 -17.16 0.81 5.05
C ALA A 86 -17.98 -0.49 4.96
N GLU A 87 -18.58 -0.92 6.07
CA GLU A 87 -19.51 -2.05 6.11
C GLU A 87 -20.75 -1.80 5.24
N HIS A 88 -21.31 -0.59 5.28
CA HIS A 88 -22.44 -0.20 4.43
C HIS A 88 -22.07 -0.22 2.93
N LEU A 89 -20.91 0.35 2.56
CA LEU A 89 -20.44 0.30 1.17
C LEU A 89 -20.24 -1.16 0.73
N PHE A 90 -19.67 -1.99 1.58
CA PHE A 90 -19.46 -3.40 1.30
C PHE A 90 -20.78 -4.15 1.02
N ASP A 91 -21.76 -3.97 1.89
CA ASP A 91 -23.10 -4.57 1.74
C ASP A 91 -23.79 -4.08 0.45
N THR A 92 -23.62 -2.79 0.10
CA THR A 92 -24.16 -2.21 -1.13
C THR A 92 -23.52 -2.81 -2.38
N VAL A 93 -22.19 -2.95 -2.38
CA VAL A 93 -21.42 -3.56 -3.49
C VAL A 93 -21.82 -5.02 -3.65
N HIS A 94 -21.99 -5.75 -2.54
CA HIS A 94 -22.46 -7.13 -2.61
C HIS A 94 -23.85 -7.22 -3.25
N LYS A 95 -24.81 -6.39 -2.81
CA LYS A 95 -26.18 -6.41 -3.36
C LYS A 95 -26.22 -6.18 -4.87
N ARG A 96 -25.29 -5.40 -5.43
CA ARG A 96 -25.23 -5.08 -6.87
C ARG A 96 -24.37 -6.05 -7.69
N ALA A 97 -23.27 -6.57 -7.12
CA ALA A 97 -22.31 -7.40 -7.85
C ALA A 97 -22.48 -8.90 -7.63
N HIS A 98 -23.37 -9.32 -6.71
CA HIS A 98 -23.74 -10.71 -6.43
C HIS A 98 -22.57 -11.70 -6.21
N PHE A 99 -21.40 -11.25 -5.74
CA PHE A 99 -20.28 -12.15 -5.43
C PHE A 99 -20.53 -12.93 -4.14
N ALA A 100 -19.96 -14.14 -4.04
CA ALA A 100 -20.09 -14.96 -2.83
C ALA A 100 -19.33 -14.34 -1.64
N TRP A 101 -19.99 -14.21 -0.47
CA TRP A 101 -19.41 -13.69 0.78
C TRP A 101 -18.08 -14.36 1.19
N GLY A 102 -17.94 -15.67 0.93
CA GLY A 102 -16.75 -16.45 1.27
C GLY A 102 -15.59 -16.34 0.28
N SER A 103 -15.78 -15.68 -0.86
CA SER A 103 -14.76 -15.62 -1.92
C SER A 103 -13.56 -14.75 -1.54
N THR A 104 -12.40 -15.01 -2.16
CA THR A 104 -11.21 -14.13 -2.08
C THR A 104 -11.50 -12.72 -2.61
N ARG A 105 -12.45 -12.61 -3.54
CA ARG A 105 -12.94 -11.33 -4.05
C ARG A 105 -13.64 -10.50 -2.98
N ALA A 106 -14.37 -11.13 -2.07
CA ALA A 106 -15.00 -10.43 -0.95
C ALA A 106 -13.94 -9.71 -0.09
N GLU A 107 -12.74 -10.28 0.06
CA GLU A 107 -11.63 -9.62 0.77
C GLU A 107 -11.08 -8.42 -0.02
N ASP A 108 -10.88 -8.59 -1.33
CA ASP A 108 -10.45 -7.50 -2.21
C ASP A 108 -11.45 -6.33 -2.18
N VAL A 109 -12.75 -6.63 -2.23
CA VAL A 109 -13.83 -5.63 -2.15
C VAL A 109 -13.87 -4.97 -0.77
N ALA A 110 -13.70 -5.72 0.32
CA ALA A 110 -13.64 -5.17 1.68
C ALA A 110 -12.50 -4.17 1.82
N ALA A 111 -11.29 -4.53 1.37
CA ALA A 111 -10.14 -3.63 1.35
C ALA A 111 -10.38 -2.39 0.47
N CYS A 112 -11.01 -2.56 -0.71
CA CYS A 112 -11.37 -1.42 -1.56
C CYS A 112 -12.37 -0.48 -0.88
N CYS A 113 -13.39 -1.02 -0.17
CA CYS A 113 -14.36 -0.22 0.58
C CYS A 113 -13.68 0.59 1.68
N VAL A 114 -12.75 -0.01 2.44
CA VAL A 114 -11.93 0.71 3.42
C VAL A 114 -11.15 1.85 2.74
N SER A 115 -10.50 1.58 1.61
CA SER A 115 -9.76 2.61 0.87
C SER A 115 -10.67 3.73 0.35
N ILE A 116 -11.91 3.45 -0.01
CA ILE A 116 -12.90 4.46 -0.45
C ILE A 116 -13.29 5.34 0.72
N VAL A 117 -13.65 4.76 1.87
CA VAL A 117 -14.06 5.50 3.07
C VAL A 117 -12.95 6.38 3.60
N LEU A 118 -11.70 5.91 3.56
CA LEU A 118 -10.55 6.74 3.92
C LEU A 118 -10.42 7.95 3.00
N ARG A 119 -10.70 7.82 1.70
CA ARG A 119 -10.71 8.95 0.77
C ARG A 119 -11.88 9.89 0.99
N GLU A 120 -13.08 9.36 1.27
CA GLU A 120 -14.25 10.18 1.64
C GLU A 120 -13.94 11.03 2.88
N ALA A 121 -13.22 10.47 3.85
CA ALA A 121 -12.78 11.17 5.06
C ALA A 121 -11.53 12.06 4.87
N THR A 122 -11.08 12.30 3.63
CA THR A 122 -9.85 13.07 3.32
C THR A 122 -8.58 12.56 4.00
N LEU A 123 -8.52 11.25 4.29
CA LEU A 123 -7.34 10.59 4.83
C LEU A 123 -6.43 10.11 3.69
N PRO A 124 -5.10 10.02 3.92
CA PRO A 124 -4.17 9.58 2.89
C PRO A 124 -4.51 8.17 2.41
N GLU A 125 -4.52 7.98 1.08
CA GLU A 125 -4.89 6.72 0.43
C GLU A 125 -3.93 5.59 0.85
N SER A 126 -4.50 4.52 1.42
CA SER A 126 -3.75 3.37 1.95
C SER A 126 -3.84 2.13 1.06
N LEU A 127 -4.26 2.24 -0.21
CA LEU A 127 -4.48 1.07 -1.08
C LEU A 127 -3.26 0.13 -1.14
N ARG A 128 -2.05 0.69 -1.09
CA ARG A 128 -0.81 -0.11 -1.02
C ARG A 128 -0.61 -0.80 0.33
N GLU A 129 -0.90 -0.12 1.42
CA GLU A 129 -0.80 -0.70 2.77
C GLU A 129 -1.85 -1.80 2.94
N LEU A 130 -3.06 -1.58 2.44
CA LEU A 130 -4.12 -2.60 2.37
C LEU A 130 -3.72 -3.79 1.52
N ALA A 131 -3.04 -3.58 0.39
CA ALA A 131 -2.49 -4.67 -0.43
C ALA A 131 -1.46 -5.51 0.36
N ILE A 132 -0.63 -4.88 1.19
CA ILE A 132 0.33 -5.57 2.08
C ILE A 132 -0.43 -6.33 3.18
N LEU A 133 -1.36 -5.67 3.87
CA LEU A 133 -2.15 -6.26 4.97
C LEU A 133 -2.98 -7.46 4.51
N THR A 134 -3.53 -7.40 3.30
CA THR A 134 -4.31 -8.51 2.71
C THR A 134 -3.46 -9.52 1.95
N SER A 135 -2.14 -9.31 1.84
CA SER A 135 -1.23 -10.13 1.02
C SER A 135 -1.69 -10.27 -0.44
N ARG A 136 -2.27 -9.20 -1.01
CA ARG A 136 -2.77 -9.15 -2.40
C ARG A 136 -1.89 -8.27 -3.27
N PRO A 137 -1.72 -8.59 -4.58
CA PRO A 137 -0.96 -7.74 -5.48
C PRO A 137 -1.67 -6.40 -5.73
N LEU A 138 -0.96 -5.28 -5.56
CA LEU A 138 -1.50 -3.93 -5.74
C LEU A 138 -2.23 -3.71 -7.09
N PRO A 139 -1.74 -4.21 -8.25
CA PRO A 139 -2.44 -4.06 -9.52
C PRO A 139 -3.84 -4.68 -9.54
N ARG A 140 -4.01 -5.83 -8.87
CA ARG A 140 -5.31 -6.51 -8.73
C ARG A 140 -6.25 -5.66 -7.90
N LEU A 141 -5.80 -5.22 -6.72
CA LEU A 141 -6.61 -4.38 -5.84
C LEU A 141 -6.98 -3.04 -6.51
N ALA A 142 -6.09 -2.46 -7.30
CA ALA A 142 -6.37 -1.24 -8.07
C ALA A 142 -7.39 -1.41 -9.20
N ARG A 143 -7.54 -2.62 -9.77
CA ARG A 143 -8.61 -2.95 -10.73
C ARG A 143 -9.93 -3.08 -10.00
N VAL A 144 -9.96 -3.85 -8.91
CA VAL A 144 -11.17 -4.03 -8.08
C VAL A 144 -11.66 -2.69 -7.55
N TYR A 145 -10.76 -1.83 -7.05
CA TYR A 145 -11.08 -0.48 -6.57
C TYR A 145 -11.80 0.35 -7.63
N ARG A 146 -11.33 0.33 -8.88
CA ARG A 146 -11.98 1.05 -9.99
C ARG A 146 -13.36 0.49 -10.30
N LYS A 147 -13.52 -0.84 -10.32
CA LYS A 147 -14.81 -1.50 -10.53
C LYS A 147 -15.80 -1.15 -9.40
N VAL A 148 -15.36 -1.23 -8.15
CA VAL A 148 -16.17 -0.89 -6.97
C VAL A 148 -16.59 0.59 -6.99
N LYS A 149 -15.65 1.51 -7.27
CA LYS A 149 -15.93 2.94 -7.40
C LYS A 149 -16.98 3.21 -8.48
N HIS A 150 -16.85 2.56 -9.64
CA HIS A 150 -17.79 2.70 -10.76
C HIS A 150 -19.18 2.16 -10.41
N LEU A 151 -19.25 0.94 -9.87
CA LEU A 151 -20.50 0.29 -9.45
C LEU A 151 -21.28 1.10 -8.41
N LEU A 152 -20.57 1.80 -7.52
CA LEU A 152 -21.18 2.67 -6.52
C LEU A 152 -21.53 4.07 -7.05
N GLY A 153 -21.12 4.42 -8.28
CA GLY A 153 -21.32 5.77 -8.83
C GLY A 153 -20.57 6.87 -8.06
N LEU A 154 -19.50 6.54 -7.34
CA LEU A 154 -18.84 7.48 -6.44
C LEU A 154 -17.88 8.41 -7.18
N GLN A 155 -18.13 9.71 -7.08
CA GLN A 155 -17.19 10.76 -7.48
C GLN A 155 -16.27 11.12 -6.32
N LEU A 156 -15.19 10.34 -6.17
CA LEU A 156 -14.16 10.64 -5.17
C LEU A 156 -13.26 11.78 -5.65
N SER A 157 -13.06 12.78 -4.78
CA SER A 157 -12.12 13.87 -4.99
C SER A 157 -10.69 13.34 -5.15
N LEU A 158 -9.88 14.07 -5.92
CA LEU A 158 -8.46 13.80 -6.00
C LEU A 158 -7.84 14.02 -4.62
N THR A 159 -7.04 13.06 -4.16
CA THR A 159 -6.34 13.17 -2.88
C THR A 159 -5.43 14.40 -2.90
N ASP A 160 -5.56 15.27 -1.90
CA ASP A 160 -4.72 16.44 -1.76
C ASP A 160 -3.28 16.03 -1.41
N PRO A 161 -2.24 16.46 -2.17
CA PRO A 161 -0.85 16.21 -1.83
C PRO A 161 -0.45 16.67 -0.43
N HIS A 162 -1.12 17.69 0.12
CA HIS A 162 -0.84 18.25 1.45
C HIS A 162 -0.95 17.20 2.56
N LEU A 163 -1.90 16.27 2.43
CA LEU A 163 -2.18 15.22 3.42
C LEU A 163 -0.99 14.29 3.66
N HIS A 164 -0.04 14.24 2.72
CA HIS A 164 1.14 13.39 2.85
C HIS A 164 2.32 14.08 3.56
N PHE A 165 2.34 15.42 3.70
CA PHE A 165 3.53 16.12 4.19
C PHE A 165 3.96 15.71 5.59
N PRO A 166 3.08 15.65 6.62
CA PRO A 166 3.51 15.28 7.97
C PRO A 166 4.10 13.88 8.02
N THR A 167 3.49 12.92 7.31
CA THR A 167 3.96 11.54 7.24
C THR A 167 5.31 11.42 6.53
N LEU A 168 5.52 12.17 5.45
CA LEU A 168 6.77 12.15 4.69
C LEU A 168 7.93 12.77 5.48
N ILE A 169 7.69 13.90 6.16
CA ILE A 169 8.70 14.58 6.99
C ILE A 169 9.07 13.71 8.19
N SER A 170 8.08 13.16 8.89
CA SER A 170 8.31 12.22 9.99
C SER A 170 9.09 11.00 9.52
N HIS A 171 8.73 10.42 8.37
CA HIS A 171 9.43 9.25 7.82
C HIS A 171 10.89 9.54 7.46
N ILE A 172 11.20 10.68 6.82
CA ILE A 172 12.60 11.04 6.58
C ILE A 172 13.37 11.14 7.88
N ARG A 173 12.83 11.89 8.86
CA ARG A 173 13.52 12.14 10.13
C ARG A 173 13.78 10.85 10.89
N THR A 174 12.79 9.97 11.03
CA THR A 174 12.98 8.68 11.69
C THR A 174 13.98 7.80 10.95
N THR A 175 13.96 7.80 9.62
CA THR A 175 14.91 6.97 8.84
C THR A 175 16.34 7.50 8.93
N LEU A 176 16.53 8.82 8.99
CA LEU A 176 17.84 9.44 9.15
C LEU A 176 18.38 9.31 10.58
N ASP A 177 17.51 9.36 11.59
CA ASP A 177 17.88 9.22 13.01
C ASP A 177 18.46 7.83 13.32
N VAL A 178 17.87 6.77 12.74
CA VAL A 178 18.38 5.39 12.89
C VAL A 178 19.69 5.16 12.11
N ARG A 179 20.22 6.17 11.40
CA ARG A 179 21.47 6.13 10.61
C ARG A 179 21.57 4.93 9.68
N LEU A 180 20.44 4.44 9.17
CA LEU A 180 20.37 3.23 8.33
C LEU A 180 20.90 3.46 6.91
N LEU A 181 21.23 4.71 6.54
CA LEU A 181 21.64 5.06 5.19
C LEU A 181 23.14 5.37 5.13
N PRO A 182 23.99 4.43 4.68
CA PRO A 182 25.43 4.67 4.53
C PRO A 182 25.78 5.60 3.36
N SER A 183 24.80 6.08 2.58
CA SER A 183 25.03 6.78 1.31
C SER A 183 24.76 8.28 1.33
N LEU A 184 24.21 8.84 2.42
CA LEU A 184 23.92 10.28 2.49
C LEU A 184 25.09 11.06 3.12
N PRO A 185 25.55 12.17 2.53
CA PRO A 185 26.56 13.02 3.18
C PRO A 185 26.06 13.52 4.55
N ALA A 186 26.92 13.46 5.56
CA ALA A 186 26.60 13.89 6.94
C ALA A 186 26.04 15.32 6.99
N THR A 187 26.61 16.22 6.17
CA THR A 187 26.14 17.61 6.03
C THR A 187 24.67 17.70 5.64
N THR A 188 24.20 16.83 4.74
CA THR A 188 22.80 16.83 4.30
C THR A 188 21.89 16.28 5.40
N THR A 189 22.34 15.24 6.10
CA THR A 189 21.62 14.65 7.23
C THR A 189 21.44 15.67 8.36
N ASP A 190 22.51 16.36 8.75
CA ASP A 190 22.48 17.36 9.84
C ASP A 190 21.60 18.56 9.49
N LEU A 191 21.60 19.00 8.22
CA LEU A 191 20.71 20.07 7.75
C LEU A 191 19.24 19.65 7.83
N ILE A 192 18.90 18.43 7.41
CA ILE A 192 17.52 17.93 7.45
C ILE A 192 17.03 17.74 8.88
N LEU A 193 17.89 17.26 9.79
CA LEU A 193 17.55 17.04 11.19
C LEU A 193 17.43 18.36 11.98
N SER A 194 18.24 19.37 11.66
CA SER A 194 18.20 20.68 12.32
C SER A 194 17.04 21.57 11.87
N ALA A 195 16.55 21.40 10.63
CA ALA A 195 15.45 22.19 10.09
C ALA A 195 14.13 21.95 10.85
N PRO A 196 13.45 22.97 11.40
CA PRO A 196 12.20 22.82 12.16
C PRO A 196 11.03 22.31 11.29
N GLN A 197 10.24 21.38 11.83
CA GLN A 197 9.15 20.72 11.09
C GLN A 197 8.08 21.69 10.61
N GLU A 198 7.77 22.71 11.42
CA GLU A 198 6.72 23.70 11.12
C GLU A 198 7.08 24.55 9.90
N CYS A 199 8.34 25.03 9.83
CA CYS A 199 8.84 25.77 8.67
C CYS A 199 8.81 24.92 7.40
N ILE A 200 9.24 23.66 7.47
CA ILE A 200 9.19 22.75 6.31
C ILE A 200 7.76 22.55 5.82
N LEU A 201 6.79 22.37 6.74
CA LEU A 201 5.38 22.23 6.39
C LEU A 201 4.81 23.52 5.77
N GLU A 202 5.24 24.68 6.25
CA GLU A 202 4.84 25.96 5.68
C GLU A 202 5.40 26.15 4.26
N TRP A 203 6.69 25.90 4.04
CA TRP A 203 7.28 25.96 2.70
C TRP A 203 6.63 24.97 1.75
N ALA A 204 6.37 23.74 2.21
CA ALA A 204 5.69 22.72 1.41
C ALA A 204 4.28 23.18 1.00
N ARG A 205 3.51 23.80 1.91
CA ARG A 205 2.19 24.39 1.60
C ARG A 205 2.28 25.48 0.54
N ARG A 206 3.18 26.45 0.71
CA ARG A 206 3.37 27.56 -0.24
C ARG A 206 3.77 27.03 -1.63
N LEU A 207 4.73 26.10 -1.67
CA LEU A 207 5.18 25.43 -2.90
C LEU A 207 4.07 24.65 -3.59
N LEU A 208 3.21 23.96 -2.82
CA LEU A 208 2.08 23.22 -3.36
C LEU A 208 1.03 24.14 -3.96
N ASN A 209 0.72 25.27 -3.32
CA ASN A 209 -0.22 26.26 -3.86
C ASN A 209 0.28 26.78 -5.22
N ILE A 210 1.56 27.19 -5.29
CA ILE A 210 2.20 27.63 -6.54
C ILE A 210 2.13 26.53 -7.61
N ALA A 211 2.43 25.27 -7.25
CA ALA A 211 2.36 24.16 -8.18
C ALA A 211 0.92 23.88 -8.66
N THR A 212 -0.08 24.05 -7.79
CA THR A 212 -1.50 23.82 -8.08
C THR A 212 -2.05 24.90 -9.01
N ASP A 213 -1.76 26.17 -8.73
CA ASP A 213 -2.15 27.33 -9.54
C ASP A 213 -1.60 27.25 -10.97
N ASN A 214 -0.43 26.64 -11.12
CA ASN A 214 0.24 26.42 -12.40
C ASN A 214 -0.11 25.06 -13.06
N GLY A 215 -1.09 24.33 -12.54
CA GLY A 215 -1.55 23.08 -13.14
C GLY A 215 -0.57 21.90 -13.05
N LEU A 216 0.48 21.99 -12.22
CA LEU A 216 1.47 20.93 -12.06
C LEU A 216 1.00 19.76 -11.20
N VAL A 217 -0.18 19.84 -10.61
CA VAL A 217 -0.78 18.78 -9.78
C VAL A 217 -1.81 17.96 -10.57
N HIS A 218 -2.58 18.62 -11.44
CA HIS A 218 -3.68 18.02 -12.18
C HIS A 218 -3.21 16.86 -13.09
N GLY A 219 -3.91 15.72 -13.01
CA GLY A 219 -3.63 14.53 -13.81
C GLY A 219 -2.33 13.79 -13.46
N ARG A 220 -1.66 14.15 -12.36
CA ARG A 220 -0.39 13.55 -11.95
C ARG A 220 -0.54 12.76 -10.66
N HIS A 221 0.45 11.90 -10.38
CA HIS A 221 0.46 11.13 -9.14
C HIS A 221 0.74 12.05 -7.94
N VAL A 222 -0.30 12.26 -7.13
CA VAL A 222 -0.32 13.03 -5.88
C VAL A 222 0.90 12.75 -5.02
N GLY A 223 1.19 11.47 -4.71
CA GLY A 223 2.32 11.10 -3.88
C GLY A 223 3.68 11.50 -4.46
N ALA A 224 3.87 11.45 -5.79
CA ALA A 224 5.13 11.86 -6.39
C ALA A 224 5.33 13.38 -6.35
N VAL A 225 4.23 14.13 -6.49
CA VAL A 225 4.23 15.60 -6.32
C VAL A 225 4.52 15.94 -4.85
N ALA A 226 3.87 15.27 -3.89
CA ALA A 226 4.09 15.52 -2.48
C ALA A 226 5.55 15.29 -2.07
N CYS A 227 6.16 14.18 -2.49
CA CYS A 227 7.59 13.93 -2.25
C CYS A 227 8.48 15.02 -2.86
N ALA A 228 8.20 15.46 -4.08
CA ALA A 228 8.99 16.49 -4.76
C ALA A 228 8.89 17.86 -4.06
N VAL A 229 7.69 18.22 -3.61
CA VAL A 229 7.44 19.46 -2.85
C VAL A 229 8.15 19.44 -1.50
N VAL A 230 8.12 18.31 -0.79
CA VAL A 230 8.83 18.15 0.49
C VAL A 230 10.34 18.28 0.30
N LEU A 231 10.93 17.70 -0.75
CA LEU A 231 12.36 17.87 -1.06
C LEU A 231 12.72 19.35 -1.30
N LEU A 232 11.88 20.09 -2.03
CA LEU A 232 12.08 21.52 -2.24
C LEU A 232 11.88 22.35 -0.97
N ALA A 233 10.98 21.95 -0.09
CA ALA A 233 10.78 22.60 1.19
C ALA A 233 12.02 22.47 2.08
N PHE A 234 12.70 21.31 2.07
CA PHE A 234 13.99 21.14 2.75
C PHE A 234 15.09 22.02 2.14
N GLU A 235 15.16 22.13 0.80
CA GLU A 235 16.12 23.03 0.14
C GLU A 235 15.83 24.50 0.43
N ALA A 236 14.56 24.89 0.51
CA ALA A 236 14.15 26.25 0.85
C ALA A 236 14.56 26.60 2.28
N GLU A 237 14.35 25.70 3.23
CA GLU A 237 14.70 25.91 4.63
C GLU A 237 16.21 25.87 4.86
N ALA A 238 16.93 24.96 4.21
CA ALA A 238 18.38 24.84 4.35
C ALA A 238 19.16 25.91 3.54
N GLU A 239 18.50 26.64 2.63
CA GLU A 239 19.09 27.65 1.73
C GLU A 239 20.27 27.12 0.87
N ILE A 240 20.39 25.80 0.76
CA ILE A 240 21.49 25.07 0.11
C ILE A 240 20.86 23.92 -0.69
N ARG A 241 21.49 23.56 -1.83
CA ARG A 241 21.09 22.35 -2.59
C ARG A 241 21.45 21.11 -1.79
N LEU A 242 20.47 20.25 -1.59
CA LEU A 242 20.72 18.97 -0.92
C LEU A 242 21.59 18.08 -1.82
N GLN A 243 22.57 17.41 -1.22
CA GLN A 243 23.34 16.38 -1.91
C GLN A 243 22.60 15.04 -1.79
N GLY A 244 22.76 14.15 -2.77
CA GLY A 244 22.10 12.84 -2.73
C GLY A 244 20.58 12.88 -2.92
N LEU A 245 20.05 13.87 -3.67
CA LEU A 245 18.62 13.99 -3.97
C LEU A 245 17.98 12.69 -4.49
N GLU A 246 18.72 11.88 -5.24
CA GLU A 246 18.20 10.60 -5.76
C GLU A 246 17.90 9.59 -4.64
N VAL A 247 18.77 9.53 -3.62
CA VAL A 247 18.61 8.67 -2.46
C VAL A 247 17.43 9.14 -1.61
N LEU A 248 17.33 10.45 -1.35
CA LEU A 248 16.20 11.04 -0.62
C LEU A 248 14.87 10.84 -1.35
N ALA A 249 14.85 11.04 -2.68
CA ALA A 249 13.70 10.79 -3.51
C ALA A 249 13.31 9.30 -3.53
N GLY A 250 14.30 8.41 -3.51
CA GLY A 250 14.10 6.97 -3.37
C GLY A 250 13.48 6.59 -2.03
N LEU A 251 13.99 7.14 -0.92
CA LEU A 251 13.48 6.93 0.43
C LEU A 251 12.03 7.41 0.54
N LEU A 252 11.75 8.67 0.20
CA LEU A 252 10.40 9.23 0.19
C LEU A 252 9.46 8.47 -0.76
N GLY A 253 9.93 8.18 -1.97
CA GLY A 253 9.17 7.47 -2.98
C GLY A 253 8.81 6.06 -2.51
N SER A 254 9.74 5.36 -1.85
CA SER A 254 9.55 4.01 -1.34
C SER A 254 8.40 3.92 -0.33
N ARG A 255 8.16 4.96 0.48
CA ARG A 255 7.02 5.01 1.40
C ARG A 255 5.68 5.04 0.66
N LEU A 256 5.57 5.83 -0.41
CA LEU A 256 4.35 5.99 -1.20
C LEU A 256 4.26 5.07 -2.44
N GLY A 257 5.22 4.16 -2.63
CA GLY A 257 5.27 3.23 -3.76
C GLY A 257 5.54 3.93 -5.09
N LYS A 258 6.33 5.00 -5.06
CA LYS A 258 6.75 5.77 -6.23
C LYS A 258 8.23 5.55 -6.47
N ARG A 259 8.62 5.53 -7.75
CA ARG A 259 10.02 5.46 -8.16
C ARG A 259 10.69 6.81 -7.96
N ALA A 260 11.96 6.81 -7.56
CA ALA A 260 12.77 8.03 -7.40
C ALA A 260 12.75 8.91 -8.65
N SER A 261 12.87 8.30 -9.85
CA SER A 261 12.83 9.02 -11.12
C SER A 261 11.53 9.79 -11.36
N THR A 262 10.38 9.26 -10.93
CA THR A 262 9.09 9.96 -11.05
C THR A 262 9.04 11.17 -10.12
N VAL A 263 9.57 11.05 -8.91
CA VAL A 263 9.67 12.14 -7.93
C VAL A 263 10.61 13.23 -8.45
N LEU A 264 11.82 12.86 -8.90
CA LEU A 264 12.82 13.79 -9.46
C LEU A 264 12.30 14.51 -10.72
N LYS A 265 11.52 13.81 -11.56
CA LYS A 265 10.86 14.46 -12.69
C LYS A 265 9.93 15.57 -12.22
N ARG A 266 9.07 15.33 -11.22
CA ARG A 266 8.19 16.36 -10.65
C ARG A 266 8.99 17.49 -10.00
N TYR A 267 10.02 17.15 -9.23
CA TYR A 267 10.94 18.12 -8.62
C TYR A 267 11.53 19.05 -9.69
N SER A 268 12.07 18.52 -10.78
CA SER A 268 12.67 19.32 -11.86
C SER A 268 11.67 20.26 -12.55
N GLU A 269 10.41 19.85 -12.68
CA GLU A 269 9.36 20.68 -13.27
C GLU A 269 8.99 21.84 -12.34
N ILE A 270 8.89 21.59 -11.03
CA ILE A 270 8.62 22.65 -10.04
C ILE A 270 9.80 23.62 -9.96
N VAL A 271 11.05 23.13 -9.98
CA VAL A 271 12.24 24.00 -10.03
C VAL A 271 12.25 24.88 -11.27
N LYS A 272 11.89 24.34 -12.45
CA LYS A 272 11.78 25.12 -13.69
C LYS A 272 10.71 26.21 -13.58
N LEU A 273 9.55 25.87 -13.01
CA LEU A 273 8.49 26.85 -12.73
C LEU A 273 9.00 27.97 -11.82
N LEU A 274 9.63 27.64 -10.71
CA LEU A 274 10.15 28.63 -9.76
C LEU A 274 11.27 29.48 -10.35
N SER A 275 12.11 28.89 -11.20
CA SER A 275 13.15 29.61 -11.93
C SER A 275 12.54 30.62 -12.91
N PHE A 276 11.44 30.26 -13.57
CA PHE A 276 10.70 31.20 -14.43
C PHE A 276 10.06 32.32 -13.61
N ILE A 277 9.38 32.00 -12.50
CA ILE A 277 8.77 33.02 -11.62
C ILE A 277 9.85 33.97 -11.10
N LYS A 278 11.03 33.47 -10.72
CA LYS A 278 12.19 34.28 -10.35
C LYS A 278 12.52 35.32 -11.42
N THR A 279 12.66 34.91 -12.68
CA THR A 279 12.99 35.85 -13.76
C THR A 279 11.90 36.92 -13.95
N GLN A 280 10.63 36.56 -13.79
CA GLN A 280 9.52 37.51 -13.86
C GLN A 280 9.55 38.52 -12.70
N LEU A 281 9.77 38.04 -11.47
CA LEU A 281 9.87 38.90 -10.30
C LEU A 281 11.08 39.83 -10.37
N GLN A 282 12.22 39.35 -10.90
CA GLN A 282 13.41 40.18 -11.13
C GLN A 282 13.14 41.32 -12.11
N HIS A 283 12.32 41.08 -13.14
CA HIS A 283 11.93 42.13 -14.08
C HIS A 283 10.92 43.12 -13.50
N ARG A 284 9.97 42.65 -12.68
CA ARG A 284 8.91 43.51 -12.10
C ARG A 284 9.38 44.32 -10.89
N HIS A 285 10.24 43.74 -10.06
CA HIS A 285 10.69 44.33 -8.79
C HIS A 285 12.21 44.29 -8.65
N PRO A 286 12.97 45.00 -9.51
CA PRO A 286 14.42 45.00 -9.45
C PRO A 286 14.94 45.49 -8.09
N GLU A 287 14.30 46.50 -7.49
CA GLU A 287 14.69 47.08 -6.21
C GLU A 287 14.58 46.08 -5.04
N ALA A 288 13.51 45.28 -5.01
CA ALA A 288 13.32 44.25 -3.99
C ALA A 288 14.39 43.14 -4.10
N PHE A 289 14.79 42.78 -5.33
CA PHE A 289 15.87 41.81 -5.53
C PHE A 289 17.25 42.38 -5.15
N LEU A 290 17.50 43.65 -5.42
CA LEU A 290 18.76 44.30 -5.07
C LEU A 290 18.95 44.34 -3.55
N SER A 291 17.91 44.69 -2.78
CA SER A 291 17.99 44.74 -1.31
C SER A 291 18.31 43.39 -0.68
N LEU A 292 17.72 42.30 -1.21
CA LEU A 292 18.01 40.93 -0.78
C LEU A 292 19.43 40.46 -1.17
N SER A 293 19.98 40.94 -2.29
CA SER A 293 21.28 40.52 -2.80
C SER A 293 22.49 41.27 -2.21
N ASN A 294 22.29 42.49 -1.70
CA ASN A 294 23.39 43.38 -1.31
C ASN A 294 24.12 42.97 -0.01
N GLY A 295 23.64 41.96 0.72
CA GLY A 295 24.21 41.58 2.01
C GLY A 295 25.47 40.71 1.97
N ILE A 296 25.62 39.80 0.99
CA ILE A 296 26.73 38.83 0.99
C ILE A 296 27.00 38.40 -0.46
N ALA A 297 28.20 38.71 -0.98
CA ALA A 297 28.72 38.26 -2.27
C ALA A 297 28.98 36.72 -2.36
N SER A 298 28.15 35.92 -1.68
CA SER A 298 28.33 34.48 -1.55
C SER A 298 27.49 33.73 -2.58
N THR A 299 28.20 32.89 -3.32
CA THR A 299 27.86 32.06 -4.47
C THR A 299 26.81 30.96 -4.22
N SER A 300 26.02 31.02 -3.14
CA SER A 300 25.00 30.00 -2.88
C SER A 300 23.83 30.13 -3.86
N ARG A 301 23.87 29.28 -4.91
CA ARG A 301 22.87 29.17 -5.99
C ARG A 301 21.45 28.82 -5.52
N MET A 302 21.14 28.72 -4.23
CA MET A 302 19.79 28.38 -3.74
C MET A 302 19.19 29.26 -2.64
N ARG A 303 19.87 30.30 -2.15
CA ARG A 303 19.21 31.31 -1.30
C ARG A 303 17.96 31.92 -1.95
N TRP A 304 18.02 32.09 -3.28
CA TRP A 304 16.91 32.65 -4.04
C TRP A 304 15.59 31.89 -3.91
N LEU A 305 15.59 30.60 -3.54
CA LEU A 305 14.34 29.83 -3.46
C LEU A 305 13.43 30.39 -2.37
N LYS A 306 13.98 30.62 -1.18
CA LYS A 306 13.27 31.20 -0.05
C LYS A 306 12.83 32.62 -0.33
N ASP A 307 13.71 33.44 -0.90
CA ASP A 307 13.41 34.82 -1.30
C ASP A 307 12.24 34.89 -2.29
N VAL A 308 12.24 34.01 -3.30
CA VAL A 308 11.15 33.92 -4.27
C VAL A 308 9.84 33.50 -3.58
N LEU A 309 9.87 32.55 -2.65
CA LEU A 309 8.66 32.13 -1.92
C LEU A 309 8.13 33.22 -0.97
N ILE A 310 9.00 34.04 -0.39
CA ILE A 310 8.62 35.20 0.42
C ILE A 310 7.97 36.27 -0.47
N LEU A 311 8.65 36.65 -1.56
CA LEU A 311 8.16 37.66 -2.51
C LEU A 311 6.82 37.27 -3.15
N ILE A 312 6.63 35.98 -3.47
CA ILE A 312 5.33 35.48 -3.97
C ILE A 312 4.24 35.67 -2.90
N GLY A 313 4.55 35.40 -1.64
CA GLY A 313 3.62 35.59 -0.52
C GLY A 313 3.23 37.05 -0.33
N GLU A 314 4.20 37.97 -0.39
CA GLU A 314 3.98 39.41 -0.29
C GLU A 314 3.19 39.95 -1.49
N ALA A 315 3.55 39.54 -2.71
CA ALA A 315 2.85 39.95 -3.92
C ALA A 315 1.38 39.49 -3.94
N SER A 316 1.13 38.26 -3.46
CA SER A 316 -0.24 37.71 -3.39
C SER A 316 -1.15 38.47 -2.41
N GLY A 317 -0.58 39.13 -1.40
CA GLY A 317 -1.34 39.93 -0.44
C GLY A 317 -1.61 41.37 -0.90
N SER A 318 -0.78 41.92 -1.79
CA SER A 318 -0.86 43.33 -2.24
C SER A 318 -1.74 43.52 -3.48
N GLU A 319 -1.83 42.52 -4.35
CA GLU A 319 -2.41 42.65 -5.70
C GLU A 319 -3.73 41.88 -5.87
N LEU A 320 -4.58 41.95 -4.84
CA LEU A 320 -5.69 41.02 -4.56
C LEU A 320 -6.86 40.95 -5.58
N ASP A 321 -6.75 41.44 -6.82
CA ASP A 321 -7.82 41.21 -7.82
C ASP A 321 -7.44 41.23 -9.31
N ALA A 322 -6.26 41.68 -9.74
CA ALA A 322 -6.09 42.03 -11.15
C ALA A 322 -5.46 40.97 -12.08
N GLY A 323 -4.95 39.83 -11.59
CA GLY A 323 -4.50 38.81 -12.53
C GLY A 323 -3.76 37.64 -11.93
N ARG A 324 -4.31 36.44 -12.14
CA ARG A 324 -3.53 35.18 -12.12
C ARG A 324 -2.18 35.43 -12.79
N TRP A 325 -1.09 35.09 -12.08
CA TRP A 325 0.25 35.04 -12.66
C TRP A 325 0.17 34.42 -14.05
N PRO A 326 0.77 35.05 -15.09
CA PRO A 326 0.61 34.60 -16.46
C PRO A 326 0.93 33.11 -16.53
N ILE A 327 -0.12 32.32 -16.76
CA ILE A 327 -0.02 30.86 -16.81
C ILE A 327 0.99 30.56 -17.90
N LEU A 328 2.12 29.96 -17.51
CA LEU A 328 3.18 29.59 -18.43
C LEU A 328 2.60 28.81 -19.62
N PRO A 329 2.68 29.34 -20.87
CA PRO A 329 2.23 28.59 -22.04
C PRO A 329 3.11 27.36 -22.34
N TYR A 330 4.20 27.14 -21.60
CA TYR A 330 5.34 26.33 -22.04
C TYR A 330 5.55 24.99 -21.32
N LEU A 331 4.84 24.70 -20.22
CA LEU A 331 4.96 23.39 -19.53
C LEU A 331 3.76 22.46 -19.73
N GLY A 332 2.75 22.90 -20.48
CA GLY A 332 1.76 22.01 -21.03
C GLY A 332 2.44 21.03 -21.97
N HIS A 333 2.74 19.82 -21.49
CA HIS A 333 2.75 18.65 -22.36
C HIS A 333 1.53 18.79 -23.26
N LYS A 334 1.77 18.96 -24.57
CA LYS A 334 0.80 19.04 -25.66
C LYS A 334 -0.49 18.38 -25.18
N ARG A 335 -1.41 19.21 -24.68
CA ARG A 335 -2.71 18.74 -24.17
C ARG A 335 -3.31 18.12 -25.42
N ASN A 336 -3.33 16.79 -25.49
CA ASN A 336 -4.17 16.14 -26.48
C ASN A 336 -5.57 16.60 -26.09
N ASN A 337 -6.09 17.57 -26.85
CA ASN A 337 -7.45 18.10 -26.74
C ASN A 337 -8.44 16.97 -27.05
N ILE A 338 -8.59 16.01 -26.13
CA ILE A 338 -9.58 14.93 -26.17
C ILE A 338 -10.62 15.13 -25.06
N SER A 339 -10.54 16.19 -24.27
CA SER A 339 -11.56 16.47 -23.24
C SER A 339 -11.68 17.97 -23.03
N ASP A 340 -12.65 18.59 -23.72
CA ASP A 340 -13.48 19.72 -23.23
C ASP A 340 -14.53 20.19 -24.26
N SER A 341 -15.00 19.30 -25.15
CA SER A 341 -16.25 19.50 -25.91
C SER A 341 -17.05 18.20 -26.06
N VAL A 342 -17.16 17.44 -24.97
CA VAL A 342 -18.31 16.54 -24.79
C VAL A 342 -19.20 17.21 -23.76
N SER A 343 -20.06 18.12 -24.22
CA SER A 343 -21.35 18.32 -23.58
C SER A 343 -22.05 16.96 -23.65
N LEU A 344 -21.95 16.19 -22.56
CA LEU A 344 -22.83 15.06 -22.31
C LEU A 344 -24.22 15.64 -22.05
N ALA A 345 -24.95 15.90 -23.14
CA ALA A 345 -26.37 15.65 -23.14
C ALA A 345 -26.52 14.14 -22.86
N TYR A 346 -26.70 13.80 -21.59
CA TYR A 346 -27.31 12.54 -21.23
C TYR A 346 -28.79 12.70 -21.61
N ASP A 347 -29.12 12.37 -22.86
CA ASP A 347 -30.40 11.72 -23.07
C ASP A 347 -30.28 10.40 -22.31
N GLU A 348 -30.91 10.30 -21.15
CA GLU A 348 -31.11 9.04 -20.46
C GLU A 348 -31.75 8.07 -21.47
N PRO A 349 -31.05 7.01 -21.91
CA PRO A 349 -31.79 5.87 -22.38
C PRO A 349 -32.46 5.29 -21.14
N HIS A 350 -33.78 5.13 -21.17
CA HIS A 350 -34.45 4.14 -20.34
C HIS A 350 -33.82 2.78 -20.64
N ILE A 351 -32.72 2.46 -19.95
CA ILE A 351 -32.12 1.15 -19.93
C ILE A 351 -33.08 0.32 -19.09
N GLY A 352 -33.72 -0.66 -19.75
CA GLY A 352 -34.36 -1.77 -19.04
C GLY A 352 -33.31 -2.40 -18.15
N GLU A 353 -33.45 -2.16 -16.85
CA GLU A 353 -32.68 -2.75 -15.77
C GLU A 353 -32.88 -4.28 -15.82
N ASP A 354 -31.80 -5.06 -15.89
CA ASP A 354 -31.40 -5.92 -14.76
C ASP A 354 -30.32 -6.97 -15.07
N ASP A 355 -30.06 -7.39 -16.31
CA ASP A 355 -29.27 -8.64 -16.49
C ASP A 355 -27.85 -8.53 -17.07
N VAL A 356 -27.46 -7.44 -17.75
CA VAL A 356 -26.21 -7.45 -18.55
C VAL A 356 -24.94 -7.10 -17.75
N GLU A 357 -25.05 -6.40 -16.62
CA GLU A 357 -23.85 -5.95 -15.88
C GLU A 357 -23.32 -7.01 -14.89
N CYS A 358 -24.12 -8.03 -14.57
CA CYS A 358 -23.72 -9.10 -13.64
C CYS A 358 -22.64 -10.02 -14.26
N ASP A 359 -22.66 -10.23 -15.57
CA ASP A 359 -21.68 -11.07 -16.30
C ASP A 359 -20.27 -10.48 -16.28
N TYR A 360 -20.14 -9.15 -16.24
CA TYR A 360 -18.85 -8.45 -16.14
C TYR A 360 -18.14 -8.69 -14.79
N TRP A 361 -18.91 -9.05 -13.75
CA TRP A 361 -18.33 -9.49 -12.49
C TRP A 361 -17.97 -10.97 -12.55
N CYS A 362 -18.74 -11.83 -13.21
CA CYS A 362 -18.50 -13.27 -13.22
C CYS A 362 -17.34 -13.74 -14.11
N GLN A 363 -17.06 -13.08 -15.24
CA GLN A 363 -16.16 -13.61 -16.29
C GLN A 363 -14.65 -13.48 -16.05
N ASP A 364 -14.17 -12.66 -15.12
CA ASP A 364 -12.72 -12.47 -14.88
C ASP A 364 -12.08 -13.57 -13.98
N CYS A 365 -12.76 -14.71 -13.77
CA CYS A 365 -12.35 -15.73 -12.80
C CYS A 365 -11.52 -16.89 -13.37
N GLU A 366 -11.34 -17.03 -14.69
CA GLU A 366 -10.83 -18.29 -15.27
C GLU A 366 -9.48 -18.23 -16.01
N ASP A 367 -8.75 -17.12 -16.03
CA ASP A 367 -7.48 -17.01 -16.78
C ASP A 367 -6.21 -16.97 -15.89
N ASP A 368 -6.21 -17.73 -14.79
CA ASP A 368 -4.98 -18.17 -14.10
C ASP A 368 -4.70 -19.63 -14.53
N GLY A 369 -4.27 -19.79 -15.78
CA GLY A 369 -3.91 -21.09 -16.35
C GLY A 369 -2.65 -21.69 -15.72
N ASP A 370 -2.83 -22.61 -14.78
CA ASP A 370 -1.88 -23.68 -14.46
C ASP A 370 -2.40 -25.01 -15.05
N THR A 371 -2.25 -25.17 -16.37
CA THR A 371 -2.32 -26.48 -17.02
C THR A 371 -0.99 -27.20 -16.87
N SER A 372 -0.92 -28.13 -15.92
CA SER A 372 -0.40 -29.48 -16.19
C SER A 372 -0.76 -30.39 -15.01
N LEU A 373 -1.59 -31.38 -15.25
CA LEU A 373 -1.37 -32.74 -14.76
C LEU A 373 -2.26 -33.69 -15.55
N ASP A 374 -1.59 -34.69 -16.10
CA ASP A 374 -2.11 -35.72 -16.99
C ASP A 374 -3.26 -36.53 -16.39
N SER A 375 -4.21 -36.91 -17.23
CA SER A 375 -4.96 -38.15 -17.04
C SER A 375 -5.32 -38.80 -18.38
N PRO A 376 -5.25 -40.13 -18.49
CA PRO A 376 -5.14 -40.82 -19.75
C PRO A 376 -6.50 -41.10 -20.39
N ARG A 377 -6.52 -41.00 -21.72
CA ARG A 377 -7.58 -41.46 -22.62
C ARG A 377 -7.92 -42.93 -22.38
N SER A 378 -9.20 -43.24 -22.13
CA SER A 378 -9.76 -44.55 -22.43
C SER A 378 -10.23 -44.58 -23.88
N ASN A 379 -9.66 -45.54 -24.61
CA ASN A 379 -10.10 -45.94 -25.94
C ASN A 379 -11.43 -46.67 -25.86
N ASN A 380 -12.35 -46.37 -26.78
CA ASN A 380 -13.22 -47.37 -27.37
C ASN A 380 -13.39 -47.07 -28.86
N MET A 381 -12.78 -47.93 -29.68
CA MET A 381 -13.15 -48.18 -31.07
C MET A 381 -14.53 -48.88 -31.10
N VAL A 382 -15.33 -48.82 -32.17
CA VAL A 382 -15.43 -49.72 -33.36
C VAL A 382 -16.79 -49.31 -34.03
N PRO A 383 -17.13 -49.53 -35.32
CA PRO A 383 -16.54 -49.04 -36.58
C PRO A 383 -17.61 -48.64 -37.67
N VAL A 384 -17.17 -48.30 -38.91
CA VAL A 384 -17.82 -48.64 -40.24
C VAL A 384 -19.19 -47.97 -40.57
N GLN A 385 -19.53 -47.43 -41.75
CA GLN A 385 -18.96 -47.28 -43.10
C GLN A 385 -19.85 -46.28 -43.90
N HIS A 386 -19.27 -45.64 -44.94
CA HIS A 386 -19.80 -45.40 -46.31
C HIS A 386 -19.56 -43.99 -46.90
N ILE A 387 -18.51 -43.93 -47.74
CA ILE A 387 -18.43 -43.46 -49.14
C ILE A 387 -19.45 -42.40 -49.63
N THR A 388 -18.93 -41.24 -50.07
CA THR A 388 -18.92 -40.68 -51.46
C THR A 388 -18.16 -39.34 -51.42
N GLU A 389 -16.96 -39.24 -51.97
CA GLU A 389 -16.64 -38.69 -53.31
C GLU A 389 -17.27 -37.34 -53.63
N GLY A 390 -16.43 -36.31 -53.81
CA GLY A 390 -16.82 -35.11 -54.55
C GLY A 390 -16.05 -33.83 -54.25
N SER A 391 -15.16 -33.48 -55.18
CA SER A 391 -14.78 -32.11 -55.57
C SER A 391 -13.58 -31.44 -54.88
N ASN A 392 -12.55 -31.30 -55.71
CA ASN A 392 -11.37 -30.46 -55.62
C ASN A 392 -11.74 -28.97 -55.54
N HIS A 393 -11.07 -28.21 -54.68
CA HIS A 393 -10.74 -26.82 -55.00
C HIS A 393 -9.33 -26.45 -54.54
N MET A 394 -8.57 -25.94 -55.52
CA MET A 394 -7.24 -25.37 -55.40
C MET A 394 -7.22 -24.13 -54.51
N SER A 395 -6.17 -23.98 -53.69
CA SER A 395 -5.62 -22.69 -53.21
C SER A 395 -4.22 -22.98 -52.63
N SER A 396 -3.15 -22.86 -53.42
CA SER A 396 -2.32 -21.66 -53.57
C SER A 396 -1.72 -21.10 -52.26
N ALA A 397 -0.55 -21.64 -51.93
CA ALA A 397 0.68 -21.00 -51.43
C ALA A 397 0.64 -19.92 -50.32
N ARG A 398 1.47 -20.13 -49.29
CA ARG A 398 2.52 -19.18 -48.84
C ARG A 398 3.59 -19.86 -47.95
N PRO A 399 4.85 -19.39 -47.97
CA PRO A 399 5.99 -20.09 -47.40
C PRO A 399 6.15 -19.86 -45.89
N ALA A 400 6.56 -20.92 -45.20
CA ALA A 400 6.91 -20.90 -43.78
C ALA A 400 8.26 -20.18 -43.58
N TYR A 401 8.25 -19.05 -42.86
CA TYR A 401 9.47 -18.51 -42.27
C TYR A 401 9.82 -19.31 -41.01
N ILE A 402 10.98 -19.97 -41.05
CA ILE A 402 11.65 -20.56 -39.89
C ILE A 402 12.09 -19.40 -38.98
N ARG A 403 11.44 -19.24 -37.83
CA ARG A 403 11.92 -18.40 -36.73
C ARG A 403 12.85 -19.23 -35.85
N THR A 404 14.14 -18.87 -35.87
CA THR A 404 15.14 -19.37 -34.93
C THR A 404 14.78 -18.97 -33.50
N SER A 405 14.73 -19.97 -32.62
CA SER A 405 14.54 -19.85 -31.17
C SER A 405 15.70 -19.08 -30.51
N ARG A 406 15.41 -17.89 -29.97
CA ARG A 406 16.32 -17.20 -29.05
C ARG A 406 16.06 -17.72 -27.63
N LEU A 407 17.04 -18.43 -27.06
CA LEU A 407 17.13 -18.68 -25.62
C LEU A 407 17.09 -17.34 -24.88
N ARG A 408 16.01 -17.12 -24.11
CA ARG A 408 15.96 -16.06 -23.09
C ARG A 408 16.53 -16.65 -21.80
N GLN A 409 17.74 -16.24 -21.44
CA GLN A 409 18.24 -16.38 -20.08
C GLN A 409 17.42 -15.48 -19.16
N THR A 410 16.64 -16.08 -18.27
CA THR A 410 15.92 -15.40 -17.19
C THR A 410 16.89 -15.06 -16.07
N LYS A 411 17.15 -13.76 -15.86
CA LYS A 411 17.80 -13.27 -14.63
C LYS A 411 16.85 -13.46 -13.43
N PRO A 412 17.34 -13.89 -12.26
CA PRO A 412 16.52 -14.05 -11.06
C PRO A 412 16.06 -12.67 -10.53
N LYS A 413 14.76 -12.59 -10.17
CA LYS A 413 14.10 -11.38 -9.69
C LYS A 413 14.45 -11.10 -8.23
N LEU A 414 15.24 -10.04 -8.01
CA LEU A 414 15.52 -9.39 -6.71
C LEU A 414 14.26 -8.82 -6.02
N GLU A 415 13.11 -8.80 -6.69
CA GLU A 415 11.88 -8.11 -6.23
C GLU A 415 11.16 -8.82 -5.08
N ALA A 416 11.34 -10.13 -4.88
CA ALA A 416 10.67 -10.87 -3.80
C ALA A 416 11.27 -10.60 -2.41
N LEU A 417 12.57 -10.28 -2.35
CA LEU A 417 13.30 -10.03 -1.10
C LEU A 417 13.00 -8.63 -0.52
N VAL A 418 12.71 -7.65 -1.38
CA VAL A 418 12.36 -6.27 -0.98
C VAL A 418 10.98 -6.20 -0.30
N ILE A 419 10.07 -7.12 -0.63
CA ILE A 419 8.71 -7.13 -0.05
C ILE A 419 8.73 -7.63 1.40
N ARG A 420 9.64 -8.52 1.76
CA ARG A 420 9.76 -9.08 3.14
C ARG A 420 10.43 -8.11 4.13
N ALA A 421 11.29 -7.21 3.66
CA ALA A 421 11.88 -6.16 4.51
C ALA A 421 10.90 -5.00 4.79
N ALA A 422 9.94 -4.75 3.88
CA ALA A 422 8.98 -3.64 4.02
C ALA A 422 7.92 -3.87 5.12
N THR A 423 7.67 -5.12 5.52
CA THR A 423 6.70 -5.47 6.58
C THR A 423 7.19 -5.12 7.98
N THR A 424 8.50 -4.99 8.20
CA THR A 424 9.09 -4.66 9.52
C THR A 424 9.02 -3.16 9.83
N PHE A 425 8.78 -2.30 8.85
CA PHE A 425 8.76 -0.83 8.99
C PHE A 425 7.35 -0.22 9.13
N LEU A 426 6.30 -1.02 9.13
CA LEU A 426 4.92 -0.56 9.34
C LEU A 426 4.50 -0.57 10.82
N ALA A 427 5.44 -0.62 11.76
CA ALA A 427 5.13 -0.49 13.18
C ALA A 427 4.46 0.88 13.46
N PRO A 428 3.29 0.93 14.10
CA PRO A 428 2.62 2.18 14.43
C PRO A 428 3.46 2.95 15.46
N MET A 429 3.81 4.20 15.15
CA MET A 429 4.37 5.15 16.10
C MET A 429 3.35 5.40 17.22
N ARG A 430 3.73 5.13 18.47
CA ARG A 430 2.91 5.35 19.67
C ARG A 430 2.68 6.85 19.87
N GLY A 431 1.41 7.21 20.08
CA GLY A 431 1.00 8.53 20.54
C GLY A 431 1.26 8.74 22.03
N ILE A 432 1.51 10.00 22.38
CA ILE A 432 1.66 10.59 23.70
C ILE A 432 0.48 10.19 24.62
N PRO A 433 0.70 9.90 25.92
CA PRO A 433 -0.38 9.57 26.83
C PRO A 433 -1.23 10.80 27.17
N ASP A 434 -2.54 10.70 26.89
CA ASP A 434 -3.57 11.55 27.47
C ASP A 434 -3.67 11.26 28.98
N PRO A 435 -3.61 12.28 29.86
CA PRO A 435 -3.91 12.11 31.27
C PRO A 435 -5.40 12.36 31.49
N GLU A 436 -6.17 11.30 31.77
CA GLU A 436 -7.29 11.25 32.72
C GLU A 436 -8.26 10.08 32.39
N GLY A 437 -8.67 9.33 33.41
CA GLY A 437 -9.98 8.67 33.41
C GLY A 437 -10.07 7.18 33.08
N ALA A 438 -9.58 6.35 34.01
CA ALA A 438 -10.21 5.12 34.50
C ALA A 438 -10.97 4.17 33.52
N CYS A 439 -10.32 3.06 33.14
CA CYS A 439 -10.96 1.74 33.18
C CYS A 439 -9.89 0.65 33.35
N ALA A 440 -9.58 0.34 34.62
CA ALA A 440 -8.59 -0.66 35.00
C ALA A 440 -9.26 -2.02 35.21
N THR A 441 -9.10 -2.96 34.26
CA THR A 441 -8.97 -4.42 34.52
C THR A 441 -8.71 -5.20 33.22
N ARG A 442 -7.54 -5.00 32.58
CA ARG A 442 -6.92 -5.99 31.66
C ARG A 442 -5.48 -5.67 31.26
N ARG A 443 -4.66 -5.27 32.23
CA ARG A 443 -3.24 -4.92 32.03
C ARG A 443 -2.42 -5.63 33.11
N LEU A 444 -2.02 -6.87 32.87
CA LEU A 444 -1.10 -7.57 33.79
C LEU A 444 -0.25 -8.69 33.13
N LEU A 445 -0.11 -8.72 31.80
CA LEU A 445 0.73 -9.76 31.16
C LEU A 445 1.73 -9.26 30.10
N LEU A 446 1.92 -7.95 29.90
CA LEU A 446 2.95 -7.44 28.97
C LEU A 446 3.53 -6.09 29.43
N GLN A 447 4.04 -6.04 30.66
CA GLN A 447 4.93 -4.96 31.09
C GLN A 447 6.28 -5.59 31.45
N SER A 448 7.21 -5.58 30.50
CA SER A 448 8.63 -5.63 30.80
C SER A 448 9.20 -4.24 30.53
N ASP A 449 9.54 -3.52 31.59
CA ASP A 449 10.30 -2.27 31.53
C ASP A 449 11.78 -2.60 31.29
N ALA A 450 12.10 -3.07 30.07
CA ALA A 450 13.48 -3.29 29.65
C ALA A 450 14.03 -2.03 28.93
N PRO A 451 15.28 -1.61 29.23
CA PRO A 451 15.88 -0.40 28.67
C PRO A 451 16.12 -0.50 27.14
N LEU A 452 16.15 0.66 26.47
CA LEU A 452 16.26 0.83 25.00
C LEU A 452 17.44 0.11 24.31
N ALA A 453 18.42 -0.40 25.07
CA ALA A 453 19.49 -1.23 24.53
C ALA A 453 19.01 -2.61 24.01
N ASP A 454 17.84 -3.09 24.45
CA ASP A 454 17.33 -4.42 24.08
C ASP A 454 16.44 -4.46 22.83
N VAL A 455 16.09 -3.31 22.24
CA VAL A 455 15.28 -3.28 20.99
C VAL A 455 16.06 -3.86 19.80
N GLY A 456 17.39 -3.77 19.84
CA GLY A 456 18.26 -4.46 18.89
C GLY A 456 18.16 -5.99 18.98
N ASN A 457 18.01 -6.53 20.19
CA ASN A 457 17.85 -7.97 20.42
C ASN A 457 16.46 -8.48 20.01
N VAL A 458 15.43 -7.64 20.13
CA VAL A 458 14.06 -8.00 19.69
C VAL A 458 13.95 -8.05 18.16
N LEU A 459 14.72 -7.25 17.41
CA LEU A 459 14.83 -7.36 15.95
C LEU A 459 15.71 -8.55 15.49
N LEU A 460 16.52 -9.10 16.39
CA LEU A 460 17.32 -10.32 16.20
C LEU A 460 16.55 -11.62 16.55
N SER A 461 15.27 -11.53 16.96
CA SER A 461 14.39 -12.67 17.30
C SER A 461 13.98 -13.54 16.11
N GLY A 462 14.68 -13.47 14.98
CA GLY A 462 14.50 -14.40 13.89
C GLY A 462 15.08 -15.77 14.23
N THR A 463 14.48 -16.85 13.70
CA THR A 463 15.09 -18.19 13.75
C THR A 463 16.55 -18.09 13.28
N ARG A 464 17.46 -18.89 13.85
CA ARG A 464 18.89 -18.85 13.50
C ARG A 464 19.14 -18.92 11.98
N LEU A 465 18.36 -19.73 11.27
CA LEU A 465 18.33 -19.78 9.80
C LEU A 465 18.05 -18.42 9.15
N SER A 466 17.08 -17.65 9.66
CA SER A 466 16.74 -16.33 9.09
C SER A 466 17.88 -15.32 9.25
N ARG A 467 18.65 -15.40 10.35
CA ARG A 467 19.84 -14.58 10.58
C ARG A 467 20.97 -14.96 9.63
N LEU A 468 21.32 -16.25 9.55
CA LEU A 468 22.37 -16.74 8.65
C LEU A 468 22.03 -16.47 7.17
N ALA A 469 20.77 -16.65 6.78
CA ALA A 469 20.32 -16.34 5.43
C ALA A 469 20.40 -14.84 5.10
N ALA A 470 20.16 -13.97 6.07
CA ALA A 470 20.31 -12.52 5.89
C ALA A 470 21.79 -12.13 5.75
N GLU A 471 22.68 -12.71 6.56
CA GLU A 471 24.13 -12.45 6.51
C GLU A 471 24.78 -12.98 5.22
N ARG A 472 24.38 -14.16 4.76
CA ARG A 472 24.97 -14.82 3.58
C ARG A 472 24.30 -14.44 2.26
N GLY A 473 23.21 -13.69 2.29
CA GLY A 473 22.49 -13.25 1.09
C GLY A 473 21.55 -14.31 0.48
N GLY A 474 21.13 -15.31 1.26
CA GLY A 474 20.13 -16.29 0.87
C GLY A 474 20.17 -17.58 1.68
N GLN A 475 19.02 -18.26 1.79
CA GLN A 475 18.90 -19.53 2.53
C GLN A 475 19.72 -20.68 1.91
N HIS A 476 19.91 -20.67 0.59
CA HIS A 476 20.67 -21.68 -0.15
C HIS A 476 22.19 -21.63 0.09
N LEU A 477 22.67 -20.60 0.81
CA LEU A 477 24.08 -20.39 1.14
C LEU A 477 24.39 -20.75 2.59
N VAL A 478 23.39 -21.19 3.36
CA VAL A 478 23.55 -21.66 4.74
C VAL A 478 23.63 -23.18 4.68
N GLN A 479 24.74 -23.77 5.15
CA GLN A 479 24.89 -25.22 5.22
C GLN A 479 24.16 -25.77 6.45
N ASP A 480 23.67 -27.01 6.39
CA ASP A 480 22.88 -27.61 7.49
C ASP A 480 23.67 -27.66 8.81
N ASP A 481 24.99 -27.84 8.72
CA ASP A 481 25.91 -27.86 9.87
C ASP A 481 26.00 -26.50 10.60
N GLU A 482 25.64 -25.39 9.93
CA GLU A 482 25.65 -24.05 10.53
C GLU A 482 24.34 -23.73 11.29
N LEU A 483 23.29 -24.53 11.06
CA LEU A 483 21.96 -24.32 11.66
C LEU A 483 21.95 -24.62 13.15
N PHE A 484 22.84 -25.49 13.62
CA PHE A 484 22.96 -25.92 15.00
C PHE A 484 24.32 -25.52 15.57
N CYS A 485 24.39 -25.29 16.87
CA CYS A 485 25.70 -25.23 17.55
C CYS A 485 26.26 -26.65 17.64
N GLU A 486 27.58 -26.79 17.69
CA GLU A 486 28.21 -28.07 18.02
C GLU A 486 27.59 -28.63 19.31
N GLY A 487 27.03 -29.85 19.25
CA GLY A 487 26.36 -30.51 20.39
C GLY A 487 24.85 -30.26 20.51
N GLU A 488 24.29 -29.27 19.81
CA GLU A 488 22.86 -28.93 19.91
C GLU A 488 21.98 -29.99 19.23
N LEU A 489 22.36 -30.43 18.02
CA LEU A 489 21.63 -31.47 17.29
C LEU A 489 21.68 -32.81 18.03
N GLU A 490 22.83 -33.16 18.61
CA GLU A 490 23.01 -34.36 19.41
C GLU A 490 22.12 -34.35 20.65
N SER A 491 21.87 -33.18 21.25
CA SER A 491 20.97 -33.05 22.41
C SER A 491 19.51 -33.35 22.07
N TYR A 492 19.06 -33.07 20.84
CA TYR A 492 17.73 -33.45 20.36
C TYR A 492 17.62 -34.93 20.00
N LEU A 493 18.73 -35.54 19.59
CA LEU A 493 18.80 -36.94 19.20
C LEU A 493 19.01 -37.89 20.39
N GLN A 494 19.54 -37.40 21.51
CA GLN A 494 19.58 -38.16 22.75
C GLN A 494 18.17 -38.34 23.28
N LYS A 495 17.58 -39.52 22.98
CA LYS A 495 16.35 -39.97 23.63
C LYS A 495 16.54 -39.86 25.14
N PRO A 496 15.59 -39.27 25.89
CA PRO A 496 15.68 -39.22 27.35
C PRO A 496 15.77 -40.66 27.84
N SER A 497 16.92 -41.02 28.42
CA SER A 497 17.07 -42.28 29.12
C SER A 497 16.05 -42.27 30.25
N VAL A 498 15.02 -43.11 30.13
CA VAL A 498 14.04 -43.32 31.19
C VAL A 498 14.82 -43.76 32.42
N ALA A 499 14.86 -42.88 33.43
CA ALA A 499 15.43 -43.23 34.72
C ALA A 499 14.51 -44.27 35.37
N GLU A 500 15.05 -45.47 35.62
CA GLU A 500 14.41 -46.53 36.41
C GLU A 500 14.30 -46.15 37.88
#